data_AF-A0A816ZGL3-F1
#
_entry.id   AF-A0A816ZGL3-F1
#
_cell.length_a   1.000
_cell.length_b   1.000
_cell.length_c   1.000
_cell.angle_alpha   90.00
_cell.angle_beta   90.00
_cell.angle_gamma   90.00
#
_symmetry.space_group_name_H-M   'P 1'
#
loop_
_entity.id
_entity.type
_entity.pdbx_description
1 polymer ?
#
loop_
_entity_poly.entity_id
_entity_poly.type
_entity_poly.pdbx_seq_one_letter_code
_entity_poly.pdbx_strand_id
1 'polypeptide(L)'
;MLPSQCGSLYKDHGGGDNVVRRLNNITPMNTEESQEILYSEVKEAIRSLKKNKSAGPDGIPAEMLQAGGEPLEREIHKLCNKAWQEGTIPDEWANPS
;
A
#
# COMPACT_ATOMS: atom_id res chain seq x y z
N MET A 1 44.54 3.79 25.37
CA MET A 1 43.36 3.12 24.81
C MET A 1 42.13 3.77 25.44
N LEU A 2 41.49 4.71 24.74
CA LEU A 2 40.37 5.51 25.26
C LEU A 2 39.04 4.78 24.96
N PRO A 3 38.26 4.40 25.98
CA PRO A 3 36.83 4.16 25.79
C PRO A 3 36.06 5.48 25.96
N SER A 4 34.78 5.48 25.59
CA SER A 4 33.78 6.53 25.87
C SER A 4 33.85 7.83 25.06
N GLN A 5 33.34 7.79 23.83
CA GLN A 5 32.64 8.95 23.23
C GLN A 5 31.32 8.47 22.60
N CYS A 6 30.41 8.01 23.45
CA CYS A 6 28.99 7.90 23.08
C CYS A 6 28.12 8.17 24.32
N GLY A 7 28.41 9.27 25.04
CA GLY A 7 27.70 9.68 26.25
C GLY A 7 26.93 10.99 26.13
N SER A 8 26.90 11.62 24.95
CA SER A 8 26.34 12.98 24.78
C SER A 8 25.15 13.07 23.83
N LEU A 9 24.63 11.97 23.27
CA LEU A 9 23.47 12.05 22.37
C LEU A 9 22.12 12.08 23.11
N TYR A 10 22.07 11.68 24.38
CA TYR A 10 20.87 11.72 25.22
C TYR A 10 21.10 12.65 26.41
N LYS A 11 21.24 13.93 26.13
CA LYS A 11 21.08 15.00 27.12
C LYS A 11 19.85 15.79 26.74
N ASP A 12 18.69 15.20 27.04
CA ASP A 12 17.38 15.84 26.97
C ASP A 12 17.43 17.19 27.68
N HIS A 13 17.48 18.27 26.89
CA HIS A 13 17.19 19.61 27.38
C HIS A 13 15.68 19.76 27.30
N GLY A 14 15.05 19.82 28.49
CA GLY A 14 13.62 20.04 28.65
C GLY A 14 13.13 21.21 27.81
N GLY A 15 12.15 20.91 26.96
CA GLY A 15 11.43 21.85 26.10
C GLY A 15 10.33 21.10 25.34
N GLY A 16 9.61 20.23 26.06
CA GLY A 16 8.75 19.17 25.50
C GLY A 16 7.30 19.55 25.25
N ASP A 17 6.97 20.85 25.18
CA ASP A 17 5.56 21.29 25.25
C ASP A 17 5.06 21.93 23.94
N ASN A 18 5.94 22.15 22.96
CA ASN A 18 5.57 22.75 21.67
C ASN A 18 5.45 21.75 20.52
N VAL A 19 6.18 20.64 20.54
CA VAL A 19 6.09 19.61 19.48
C VAL A 19 4.74 18.90 19.49
N VAL A 20 4.24 18.50 20.66
CA VAL A 20 2.93 17.84 20.80
C VAL A 20 1.80 18.76 20.33
N ARG A 21 1.88 20.06 20.67
CA ARG A 21 0.93 21.08 20.21
C ARG A 21 0.97 21.30 18.71
N ARG A 22 2.16 21.28 18.09
CA ARG A 22 2.32 21.38 16.63
C ARG A 22 1.79 20.14 15.93
N LEU A 23 1.97 18.95 16.48
CA LEU A 23 1.40 17.70 15.93
C LEU A 23 -0.13 17.71 16.00
N ASN A 24 -0.71 18.16 17.12
CA ASN A 24 -2.16 18.25 17.27
C ASN A 24 -2.81 19.28 16.33
N ASN A 25 -2.06 20.26 15.83
CA ASN A 25 -2.55 21.32 14.94
C ASN A 25 -2.27 21.05 13.45
N ILE A 26 -1.68 19.90 13.09
CA ILE A 26 -1.55 19.43 11.69
C ILE A 26 -2.84 18.73 11.23
N THR A 27 -3.78 18.46 12.14
CA THR A 27 -5.04 17.81 11.75
C THR A 27 -6.23 18.76 11.82
N PRO A 28 -6.45 19.61 10.82
CA PRO A 28 -7.80 20.01 10.47
C PRO A 28 -8.32 19.07 9.38
N MET A 29 -9.33 18.30 9.79
CA MET A 29 -10.57 18.13 9.03
C MET A 29 -10.50 17.25 7.77
N ASN A 30 -10.96 16.01 7.96
CA ASN A 30 -11.89 15.30 7.07
C ASN A 30 -11.90 15.83 5.62
N THR A 31 -10.85 15.51 4.88
CA THR A 31 -11.03 15.28 3.46
C THR A 31 -11.04 13.77 3.37
N GLU A 32 -12.12 13.22 2.86
CA GLU A 32 -12.20 11.85 2.37
C GLU A 32 -11.14 11.73 1.25
N GLU A 33 -9.86 11.69 1.64
CA GLU A 33 -8.71 11.48 0.77
C GLU A 33 -8.83 10.01 0.35
N SER A 34 -9.58 9.77 -0.73
CA SER A 34 -10.01 8.48 -1.26
C SER A 34 -9.14 7.33 -0.75
N GLN A 35 -9.63 6.62 0.27
CA GLN A 35 -9.09 5.32 0.67
C GLN A 35 -9.43 4.25 -0.39
N GLU A 36 -9.49 4.64 -1.65
CA GLU A 36 -9.93 3.82 -2.77
C GLU A 36 -8.78 3.71 -3.76
N ILE A 37 -8.51 2.48 -4.17
CA ILE A 37 -7.52 2.18 -5.20
C ILE A 37 -8.00 2.80 -6.50
N LEU A 38 -7.15 3.57 -7.19
CA LEU A 38 -7.54 4.25 -8.43
C LEU A 38 -7.66 3.26 -9.59
N TYR A 39 -8.61 3.51 -10.48
CA TYR A 39 -8.77 2.68 -11.69
C TYR A 39 -7.52 2.72 -12.58
N SER A 40 -6.84 3.86 -12.67
CA SER A 40 -5.59 3.99 -13.42
C SER A 40 -4.48 3.09 -12.87
N GLU A 41 -4.36 2.98 -11.54
CA GLU A 41 -3.36 2.12 -10.90
C GLU A 41 -3.63 0.64 -11.22
N VAL A 42 -4.88 0.20 -11.12
CA VAL A 42 -5.28 -1.18 -11.46
C VAL A 42 -5.00 -1.47 -12.93
N LYS A 43 -5.34 -0.52 -13.80
CA LYS A 43 -5.09 -0.63 -15.25
C LYS A 43 -3.61 -0.73 -15.56
N GLU A 44 -2.77 0.10 -14.94
CA GLU A 44 -1.31 0.03 -15.11
C GLU A 44 -0.74 -1.28 -14.54
N ALA A 45 -1.23 -1.73 -13.38
CA ALA A 45 -0.84 -2.99 -12.78
C ALA A 45 -1.11 -4.17 -13.72
N ILE A 46 -2.32 -4.29 -14.26
CA ILE A 46 -2.70 -5.35 -15.23
C ILE A 46 -1.77 -5.31 -16.46
N ARG A 47 -1.49 -4.11 -16.99
CA ARG A 47 -0.61 -3.93 -18.15
C ARG A 47 0.85 -4.27 -17.85
N SER A 48 1.29 -4.06 -16.61
CA SER A 48 2.66 -4.34 -16.17
C SER A 48 2.94 -5.83 -15.88
N LEU A 49 1.90 -6.68 -15.87
CA LEU A 49 2.06 -8.11 -15.62
C LEU A 49 3.01 -8.74 -16.64
N LYS A 50 3.94 -9.56 -16.14
CA LYS A 50 4.93 -10.27 -16.96
C LYS A 50 4.25 -11.38 -17.76
N LYS A 51 4.31 -11.27 -19.08
CA LYS A 51 3.82 -12.27 -20.05
C LYS A 51 4.70 -13.51 -20.08
N ASN A 52 4.17 -14.61 -20.61
CA ASN A 52 4.91 -15.85 -20.86
C ASN A 52 5.45 -16.51 -19.57
N LYS A 53 4.83 -16.19 -18.43
CA LYS A 53 5.02 -16.92 -17.18
C LYS A 53 3.95 -18.00 -17.06
N SER A 54 4.27 -19.07 -16.34
CA SER A 54 3.25 -20.03 -15.92
C SER A 54 2.14 -19.30 -15.18
N ALA A 55 0.90 -19.68 -15.46
CA ALA A 55 -0.25 -19.22 -14.70
C ALA A 55 -0.06 -19.56 -13.21
N GLY A 56 -0.65 -18.75 -12.35
CA GLY A 56 -0.67 -19.02 -10.91
C GLY A 56 -1.49 -20.28 -10.59
N PRO A 57 -1.68 -20.58 -9.29
CA PRO A 57 -2.56 -21.66 -8.85
C PRO A 57 -4.02 -21.47 -9.32
N ASP A 58 -4.41 -20.25 -9.65
CA ASP A 58 -5.69 -19.88 -10.27
C ASP A 58 -5.84 -20.36 -11.72
N GLY A 59 -4.74 -20.75 -12.39
CA GLY A 59 -4.73 -21.18 -13.78
C GLY A 59 -4.97 -20.04 -14.78
N ILE A 60 -4.96 -18.78 -14.34
CA ILE A 60 -5.22 -17.62 -15.20
C ILE A 60 -3.88 -17.02 -15.66
N PRO A 61 -3.55 -17.06 -16.96
CA PRO A 61 -2.33 -16.44 -17.46
C PRO A 61 -2.46 -14.91 -17.47
N ALA A 62 -1.33 -14.22 -17.27
CA ALA A 62 -1.26 -12.75 -17.34
C ALA A 62 -1.78 -12.20 -18.67
N GLU A 63 -1.55 -12.92 -19.78
CA GLU A 63 -2.09 -12.56 -21.09
C GLU A 63 -3.62 -12.49 -21.14
N MET A 64 -4.33 -13.33 -20.38
CA MET A 64 -5.80 -13.31 -20.33
C MET A 64 -6.30 -12.07 -19.61
N LEU A 65 -5.65 -11.70 -18.50
CA LEU A 65 -5.97 -10.47 -17.77
C LEU A 65 -5.73 -9.23 -18.62
N GLN A 66 -4.64 -9.22 -19.39
CA GLN A 66 -4.33 -8.12 -20.32
C GLN A 66 -5.27 -8.06 -21.52
N ALA A 67 -5.76 -9.21 -22.01
CA ALA A 67 -6.67 -9.29 -23.13
C ALA A 67 -8.13 -8.94 -22.76
N GLY A 68 -8.49 -9.03 -21.48
CA GLY A 68 -9.86 -8.79 -21.00
C GLY A 68 -10.35 -7.34 -21.13
N GLY A 69 -9.45 -6.38 -21.34
CA GLY A 69 -9.77 -4.99 -21.62
C GLY A 69 -10.55 -4.29 -20.50
N GLU A 70 -11.18 -3.16 -20.85
CA GLU A 70 -11.88 -2.28 -19.90
C GLU A 70 -12.96 -2.97 -19.03
N PRO A 71 -13.78 -3.91 -19.54
CA PRO A 71 -14.74 -4.63 -18.70
C PRO A 71 -14.06 -5.40 -17.57
N LEU A 72 -12.98 -6.12 -17.87
CA LEU A 72 -12.25 -6.89 -16.87
C LEU A 72 -11.48 -5.97 -15.91
N GLU A 73 -10.82 -4.93 -16.43
CA GLU A 73 -10.13 -3.92 -15.62
C GLU A 73 -11.08 -3.31 -14.56
N ARG A 74 -12.34 -3.04 -14.92
CA ARG A 74 -13.35 -2.52 -13.98
C ARG A 74 -13.74 -3.51 -12.91
N GLU A 75 -13.94 -4.78 -13.24
CA GLU A 75 -14.31 -5.78 -12.25
C GLU A 75 -13.16 -6.05 -11.27
N ILE A 76 -11.92 -6.08 -11.75
CA ILE A 76 -10.73 -6.16 -10.88
C ILE A 76 -10.65 -4.94 -9.97
N HIS A 77 -10.87 -3.73 -10.51
CA HIS A 77 -10.86 -2.50 -9.72
C HIS A 77 -11.90 -2.50 -8.60
N LYS A 78 -13.14 -2.96 -8.89
CA LYS A 78 -14.18 -3.14 -7.86
C LYS A 78 -13.76 -4.16 -6.82
N LEU A 79 -13.18 -5.29 -7.23
CA LEU A 79 -12.75 -6.35 -6.31
C LEU A 79 -11.65 -5.85 -5.38
N CYS A 80 -10.64 -5.16 -5.91
CA CYS A 80 -9.55 -4.58 -5.13
C CYS A 80 -10.08 -3.58 -4.09
N ASN A 81 -10.98 -2.69 -4.50
CA ASN A 81 -11.61 -1.74 -3.58
C ASN A 81 -12.46 -2.44 -2.53
N LYS A 82 -13.21 -3.47 -2.90
CA LYS A 82 -13.99 -4.26 -1.94
C LYS A 82 -13.08 -4.91 -0.89
N ALA A 83 -11.99 -5.57 -1.31
CA ALA A 83 -11.04 -6.19 -0.39
C ALA A 83 -10.39 -5.15 0.55
N TRP A 84 -10.09 -3.96 0.01
CA TRP A 84 -9.55 -2.85 0.80
C TRP A 84 -10.54 -2.35 1.86
N GLN A 85 -11.80 -2.14 1.50
CA GLN A 85 -12.86 -1.69 2.42
C GLN A 85 -13.20 -2.74 3.49
N GLU A 86 -13.17 -4.02 3.13
CA GLU A 86 -13.40 -5.13 4.07
C GLU A 86 -12.18 -5.40 4.97
N GLY A 87 -11.04 -4.74 4.74
CA GLY A 87 -9.79 -4.96 5.49
C GLY A 87 -9.31 -6.41 5.43
N THR A 88 -9.74 -7.17 4.42
CA THR A 88 -9.53 -8.61 4.31
C THR A 88 -8.51 -8.87 3.22
N ILE A 89 -7.31 -9.27 3.62
CA ILE A 89 -6.27 -9.73 2.70
C ILE A 89 -6.36 -11.26 2.60
N PRO A 90 -6.44 -11.84 1.39
CA PRO A 90 -6.37 -13.28 1.20
C PRO A 90 -5.08 -13.85 1.81
N ASP A 91 -5.18 -14.98 2.52
CA ASP A 91 -4.04 -15.70 3.10
C ASP A 91 -2.99 -16.06 2.03
N GLU A 92 -3.46 -16.29 0.80
CA GLU A 92 -2.64 -16.56 -0.38
C GLU A 92 -1.67 -15.42 -0.74
N TRP A 93 -1.97 -14.18 -0.34
CA TRP A 93 -1.04 -13.05 -0.52
C TRP A 93 0.03 -12.99 0.59
N ALA A 94 -0.28 -13.50 1.79
CA ALA A 94 0.65 -13.52 2.91
C ALA A 94 1.68 -14.64 2.79
N ASN A 95 1.28 -15.79 2.21
CA ASN A 95 2.16 -16.92 1.93
C ASN A 95 2.21 -17.21 0.41
N PRO A 96 3.05 -16.48 -0.34
CA PRO A 96 3.30 -16.82 -1.74
C PRO A 96 3.97 -18.20 -1.82
N SER A 97 3.34 -19.13 -2.56
CA SER A 97 3.84 -20.49 -2.81
C SER A 97 5.02 -20.52 -3.78
#